data_AF-A0A1I7ZQ77-F1
#
_entry.id   AF-A0A1I7ZQ77-F1
#
_cell.length_a   1.000
_cell.length_b   1.000
_cell.length_c   1.000
_cell.angle_alpha   90.00
_cell.angle_beta   90.00
_cell.angle_gamma   90.00
#
_symmetry.space_group_name_H-M   'P 1'
#
loop_
_entity.id
_entity.type
_entity.pdbx_description
1 polymer ?
#
loop_
_entity_poly.entity_id
_entity_poly.type
_entity_poly.pdbx_seq_one_letter_code
_entity_poly.pdbx_strand_id
1 'polypeptide(L)'
;MFSSGRVLGLLLFVSLPLAVFSSDRPNHFGNPCSLCKCFVEYTDRDLALPGKPYKVAAEGYDTTEDRCLALCLQEQECKAVVYGLVGGRSVFTCELYDSVNSRANPTYVPFMNVYLPRNAECTVPTSEFAPLQTVEQTDSVLKRKEKYRILQTRPNLFNFGK
;
A
#
# COMPACT_ATOMS: atom_id res chain seq x y z
N MET A 1 -46.03 -57.22 21.22
CA MET A 1 -44.67 -57.50 21.72
C MET A 1 -43.69 -57.25 20.58
N PHE A 2 -42.71 -56.35 20.82
CA PHE A 2 -41.52 -56.00 20.01
C PHE A 2 -41.72 -55.46 18.58
N SER A 3 -40.92 -54.54 18.04
CA SER A 3 -40.06 -53.46 18.54
C SER A 3 -39.58 -52.69 17.30
N SER A 4 -39.45 -51.38 17.50
CA SER A 4 -38.82 -50.34 16.69
C SER A 4 -37.69 -50.72 15.73
N GLY A 5 -37.57 -49.97 14.62
CA GLY A 5 -36.38 -49.97 13.77
C GLY A 5 -36.40 -48.94 12.64
N ARG A 6 -36.63 -47.64 12.95
CA ARG A 6 -36.40 -46.55 12.00
C ARG A 6 -34.90 -46.28 11.89
N VAL A 7 -34.28 -46.64 10.76
CA VAL A 7 -32.91 -46.27 10.43
C VAL A 7 -32.92 -44.84 9.87
N LEU A 8 -32.51 -43.89 10.70
CA LEU A 8 -32.31 -42.49 10.32
C LEU A 8 -30.94 -42.39 9.64
N GLY A 9 -30.92 -42.26 8.30
CA GLY A 9 -29.69 -42.02 7.54
C GLY A 9 -29.19 -40.60 7.78
N LEU A 10 -28.13 -40.46 8.58
CA LEU A 10 -27.43 -39.21 8.81
C LEU A 10 -26.54 -38.92 7.58
N LEU A 11 -26.97 -38.01 6.70
CA LEU A 11 -26.12 -37.47 5.63
C LEU A 11 -25.13 -36.48 6.25
N LEU A 12 -23.91 -36.94 6.50
CA LEU A 12 -22.76 -36.10 6.83
C LEU A 12 -22.34 -35.30 5.59
N PHE A 13 -22.80 -34.05 5.49
CA PHE A 13 -22.19 -33.06 4.61
C PHE A 13 -20.80 -32.73 5.16
N VAL A 14 -19.77 -33.37 4.60
CA VAL A 14 -18.37 -33.00 4.82
C VAL A 14 -18.13 -31.69 4.06
N SER A 15 -18.28 -30.56 4.76
CA SER A 15 -17.85 -29.25 4.29
C SER A 15 -16.32 -29.24 4.22
N LEU A 16 -15.77 -29.48 3.03
CA LEU A 16 -14.36 -29.20 2.74
C LEU A 16 -14.08 -27.72 3.01
N PRO A 17 -13.15 -27.36 3.89
CA PRO A 17 -12.72 -25.97 4.02
C PRO A 17 -11.94 -25.61 2.75
N LEU A 18 -12.48 -24.67 1.98
CA LEU A 18 -11.73 -23.98 0.93
C LEU A 18 -10.55 -23.29 1.62
N ALA A 19 -9.37 -23.89 1.49
CA ALA A 19 -8.12 -23.26 1.90
C ALA A 19 -7.94 -21.98 1.08
N VAL A 20 -8.21 -20.85 1.73
CA VAL A 20 -7.85 -19.53 1.21
C VAL A 20 -6.32 -19.51 1.20
N PHE A 21 -5.71 -19.62 0.02
CA PHE A 21 -4.29 -19.36 -0.14
C PHE A 21 -4.03 -17.88 0.12
N SER A 22 -3.77 -17.52 1.38
CA SER A 22 -3.15 -16.26 1.72
C SER A 22 -1.71 -16.34 1.20
N SER A 23 -1.43 -15.63 0.11
CA SER A 23 -0.08 -15.47 -0.38
C SER A 23 0.68 -14.66 0.67
N ASP A 24 1.52 -15.34 1.45
CA ASP A 24 2.46 -14.71 2.40
C ASP A 24 3.40 -13.81 1.61
N ARG A 25 3.08 -12.53 1.54
CA ARG A 25 4.01 -11.52 1.02
C ARG A 25 5.08 -11.29 2.09
N PRO A 26 6.36 -11.16 1.70
CA PRO A 26 7.40 -10.81 2.64
C PRO A 26 7.04 -9.50 3.35
N ASN A 27 7.20 -9.47 4.68
CA ASN A 27 6.95 -8.28 5.49
C ASN A 27 7.82 -7.12 4.98
N HIS A 28 7.20 -6.09 4.41
CA HIS A 28 7.90 -4.87 4.02
C HIS A 28 7.99 -3.94 5.25
N PHE A 29 9.17 -3.35 5.48
CA PHE A 29 9.47 -2.49 6.64
C PHE A 29 9.34 -3.14 8.03
N GLY A 30 9.39 -4.48 8.10
CA GLY A 30 9.51 -5.23 9.37
C GLY A 30 8.19 -5.56 10.07
N ASN A 31 7.05 -5.08 9.56
CA ASN A 31 5.71 -5.44 10.04
C ASN A 31 4.91 -6.16 8.93
N PRO A 32 4.04 -7.12 9.27
CA PRO A 32 3.12 -7.70 8.30
C PRO A 32 2.11 -6.65 7.83
N CYS A 33 1.97 -6.51 6.51
CA CYS A 33 1.04 -5.58 5.89
C CYS A 33 -0.22 -6.32 5.45
N SER A 34 -1.32 -6.12 6.18
CA SER A 34 -2.60 -6.81 5.96
C SER A 34 -3.33 -6.30 4.72
N LEU A 35 -3.22 -5.00 4.43
CA LEU A 35 -3.90 -4.33 3.34
C LEU A 35 -3.13 -4.38 2.02
N CYS A 36 -1.84 -4.71 2.02
CA CYS A 36 -1.02 -4.77 0.80
C CYS A 36 -1.60 -5.70 -0.28
N LYS A 37 -2.34 -6.74 0.11
CA LYS A 37 -3.04 -7.63 -0.83
C LYS A 37 -4.13 -6.92 -1.65
N CYS A 38 -4.70 -5.84 -1.13
CA CYS A 38 -5.70 -5.02 -1.80
C CYS A 38 -5.10 -4.02 -2.81
N PHE A 39 -3.77 -3.98 -2.91
CA PHE A 39 -3.06 -3.05 -3.78
C PHE A 39 -2.14 -3.79 -4.78
N VAL A 40 -1.83 -3.09 -5.86
CA VAL A 40 -0.66 -3.34 -6.70
C VAL A 40 0.48 -2.50 -6.14
N GLU A 41 1.56 -3.16 -5.77
CA GLU A 41 2.70 -2.55 -5.09
C GLU A 41 3.87 -2.38 -6.08
N TYR A 42 4.50 -1.21 -6.02
CA TYR A 42 5.75 -0.90 -6.71
C TYR A 42 6.82 -0.56 -5.67
N THR A 43 7.71 -1.52 -5.43
CA THR A 43 8.75 -1.42 -4.41
C THR A 43 9.91 -0.53 -4.82
N ASP A 44 10.44 0.26 -3.89
CA ASP A 44 11.52 1.23 -4.12
C ASP A 44 11.20 2.20 -5.27
N ARG A 45 9.96 2.67 -5.30
CA ARG A 45 9.45 3.59 -6.31
C ARG A 45 8.70 4.76 -5.66
N ASP A 46 8.75 5.90 -6.34
CA ASP A 46 7.92 7.07 -6.04
C ASP A 46 7.26 7.59 -7.33
N LEU A 47 6.14 8.28 -7.19
CA LEU A 47 5.45 8.96 -8.28
C LEU A 47 6.25 10.20 -8.69
N ALA A 48 6.68 10.23 -9.96
CA ALA A 48 7.44 11.33 -10.55
C ALA A 48 6.60 12.62 -10.67
N LEU A 49 7.28 13.74 -10.93
CA LEU A 49 6.85 15.15 -10.91
C LEU A 49 5.81 15.59 -11.96
N PRO A 50 4.64 14.93 -12.06
CA PRO A 50 3.44 15.77 -12.01
C PRO A 50 2.45 15.40 -10.91
N GLY A 51 2.61 14.23 -10.26
CA GLY A 51 1.78 13.85 -9.13
C GLY A 51 2.21 14.65 -7.90
N LYS A 52 1.43 15.66 -7.54
CA LYS A 52 1.51 16.32 -6.23
C LYS A 52 0.56 15.57 -5.30
N PRO A 53 0.98 15.12 -4.11
CA PRO A 53 0.01 14.55 -3.21
C PRO A 53 -0.96 15.64 -2.75
N TYR A 54 -2.25 15.34 -2.74
CA TYR A 54 -3.27 16.27 -2.26
C TYR A 54 -3.36 16.24 -0.73
N LYS A 55 -3.00 15.11 -0.11
CA LYS A 55 -2.95 14.94 1.35
C LYS A 55 -1.67 14.23 1.77
N VAL A 56 -1.13 14.64 2.92
CA VAL A 56 0.03 14.02 3.55
C VAL A 56 -0.30 13.75 5.02
N ALA A 57 0.18 12.65 5.59
CA ALA A 57 0.04 12.42 7.03
C ALA A 57 0.72 13.55 7.83
N ALA A 58 0.03 14.05 8.85
CA ALA A 58 0.53 15.12 9.72
C ALA A 58 1.77 14.69 10.51
N GLU A 59 1.78 13.45 11.00
CA GLU A 59 2.83 12.89 11.82
C GLU A 59 3.35 11.57 11.24
N GLY A 60 4.60 11.58 10.77
CA GLY A 60 5.21 10.41 10.17
C GLY A 60 5.56 9.28 11.16
N TYR A 61 5.84 9.62 12.42
CA TYR A 61 6.35 8.66 13.41
C TYR A 61 5.35 7.53 13.74
N ASP A 62 4.07 7.86 13.80
CA ASP A 62 3.00 6.92 14.15
C ASP A 62 2.28 6.36 12.92
N THR A 63 2.74 6.72 11.72
CA THR A 63 2.12 6.30 10.46
C THR A 63 2.65 4.93 10.05
N THR A 64 1.79 3.91 10.15
CA THR A 64 2.07 2.56 9.63
C THR A 64 1.61 2.43 8.18
N GLU A 65 2.19 1.46 7.48
CA GLU A 65 1.82 1.11 6.10
C GLU A 65 0.32 0.83 5.98
N ASP A 66 -0.21 -0.08 6.80
CA ASP A 66 -1.63 -0.43 6.78
C ASP A 66 -2.54 0.77 7.07
N ARG A 67 -2.20 1.64 8.03
CA ARG A 67 -3.01 2.85 8.29
C ARG A 67 -3.02 3.78 7.09
N CYS A 68 -1.89 3.90 6.39
CA CYS A 68 -1.78 4.69 5.17
C CYS A 68 -2.62 4.10 4.03
N LEU A 69 -2.60 2.78 3.85
CA LEU A 69 -3.43 2.08 2.87
C LEU A 69 -4.92 2.17 3.20
N ALA A 70 -5.29 2.02 4.48
CA ALA A 70 -6.67 2.13 4.95
C ALA A 70 -7.26 3.51 4.64
N LEU A 71 -6.47 4.56 4.90
CA LEU A 71 -6.86 5.93 4.59
C LEU A 71 -7.16 6.12 3.09
N CYS A 72 -6.33 5.57 2.20
CA CYS A 72 -6.59 5.62 0.76
C CYS A 72 -7.88 4.89 0.37
N LEU A 73 -8.16 3.72 0.96
CA LEU A 73 -9.40 2.98 0.68
C LEU A 73 -10.67 3.69 1.19
N GLN A 74 -10.54 4.54 2.21
CA GLN A 74 -11.63 5.34 2.76
C GLN A 74 -11.92 6.62 1.93
N GLU A 75 -10.98 7.06 1.10
CA GLU A 75 -11.05 8.29 0.32
C GLU A 75 -11.36 7.97 -1.16
N GLN A 76 -12.54 8.38 -1.66
CA GLN A 76 -12.94 8.11 -3.05
C GLN A 76 -11.98 8.71 -4.11
N GLU A 77 -11.36 9.83 -3.75
CA GLU A 77 -10.44 10.54 -4.64
C GLU A 77 -9.09 9.82 -4.74
N CYS A 78 -8.72 8.96 -3.78
CA CYS A 78 -7.42 8.30 -3.79
C CYS A 78 -7.29 7.32 -4.96
N LYS A 79 -6.27 7.55 -5.80
CA LYS A 79 -5.87 6.68 -6.93
C LYS A 79 -4.50 6.05 -6.74
N ALA A 80 -3.67 6.66 -5.90
CA ALA A 80 -2.43 6.06 -5.44
C ALA A 80 -2.06 6.57 -4.06
N VAL A 81 -1.23 5.79 -3.38
CA VAL A 81 -0.65 6.15 -2.11
C VAL A 81 0.82 5.79 -2.10
N VAL A 82 1.64 6.65 -1.51
CA VAL A 82 3.08 6.41 -1.30
C VAL A 82 3.33 6.30 0.19
N TYR A 83 4.00 5.21 0.59
CA TYR A 83 4.46 4.99 1.95
C TYR A 83 5.96 4.73 1.96
N GLY A 84 6.70 5.42 2.83
CA GLY A 84 8.15 5.25 2.88
C GLY A 84 8.92 6.37 3.57
N LEU A 85 10.24 6.20 3.62
CA LEU A 85 11.17 7.19 4.16
C LEU A 85 11.29 8.39 3.22
N VAL A 86 10.82 9.55 3.67
CA VAL A 86 10.78 10.76 2.86
C VAL A 86 11.88 11.75 3.24
N GLY A 87 12.70 12.11 2.24
CA GLY A 87 13.49 13.35 2.26
C GLY A 87 14.76 13.32 3.09
N GLY A 88 15.38 12.15 3.30
CA GLY A 88 16.58 12.02 4.13
C GLY A 88 16.31 12.17 5.63
N ARG A 89 15.04 12.13 6.03
CA ARG A 89 14.59 12.01 7.42
C ARG A 89 14.34 10.55 7.73
N SER A 90 14.66 10.13 8.94
CA SER A 90 14.46 8.76 9.46
C SER A 90 13.00 8.47 9.84
N VAL A 91 12.03 9.04 9.12
CA VAL A 91 10.60 8.96 9.47
C VAL A 91 9.79 8.56 8.23
N PHE A 92 8.94 7.55 8.39
CA PHE A 92 8.00 7.13 7.37
C PHE A 92 6.93 8.20 7.17
N THR A 93 6.44 8.39 5.95
CA THR A 93 5.29 9.27 5.70
C THR A 93 4.31 8.59 4.77
N CYS A 94 3.07 9.07 4.80
CA CYS A 94 2.00 8.69 3.90
C CYS A 94 1.64 9.88 3.01
N GLU A 95 1.57 9.65 1.69
CA GLU A 95 1.20 10.65 0.70
C GLU A 95 0.09 10.10 -0.20
N LEU A 96 -1.04 10.79 -0.30
CA LEU A 96 -2.19 10.39 -1.11
C LEU A 96 -2.24 11.18 -2.42
N TYR A 97 -2.58 10.50 -3.51
CA TYR A 97 -2.63 11.04 -4.87
C TYR A 97 -3.99 10.78 -5.50
N ASP A 98 -4.55 11.81 -6.12
CA ASP A 98 -5.84 11.79 -6.82
C ASP A 98 -5.72 11.32 -8.28
N SER A 99 -4.48 11.19 -8.75
CA SER A 99 -4.16 10.94 -10.13
C SER A 99 -2.86 10.15 -10.22
N VAL A 100 -2.81 9.25 -11.20
CA VAL A 100 -1.63 8.45 -11.50
C VAL A 100 -1.39 8.58 -12.99
N ASN A 101 -0.22 9.10 -13.36
CA ASN A 101 0.18 9.05 -14.75
C ASN A 101 0.71 7.64 -15.05
N SER A 102 -0.19 6.75 -15.49
CA SER A 102 0.15 5.38 -15.87
C SER A 102 1.17 5.27 -17.00
N ARG A 103 1.41 6.35 -17.76
CA ARG A 103 2.44 6.42 -18.80
C ARG A 103 3.79 6.89 -18.29
N ALA A 104 3.83 7.55 -17.13
CA ALA A 104 5.08 7.91 -16.47
C ALA A 104 5.52 6.73 -15.59
N ASN A 105 6.65 6.11 -15.94
CA ASN A 105 7.22 5.08 -15.08
C ASN A 105 7.59 5.67 -13.72
N PRO A 106 7.22 5.02 -12.60
CA PRO A 106 7.66 5.43 -11.28
C PRO A 106 9.18 5.53 -11.18
N THR A 107 9.62 6.60 -10.55
CA THR A 107 11.03 6.94 -10.31
C THR A 107 11.58 5.99 -9.25
N TYR A 108 12.74 5.35 -9.50
CA TYR A 108 13.43 4.55 -8.47
C TYR A 108 13.82 5.38 -7.24
N VAL A 109 13.20 5.10 -6.10
CA VAL A 109 13.51 5.76 -4.84
C VAL A 109 13.57 4.71 -3.73
N PRO A 110 14.76 4.43 -3.19
CA PRO A 110 14.91 3.43 -2.14
C PRO A 110 14.05 3.74 -0.91
N PHE A 111 13.54 2.69 -0.26
CA PHE A 111 12.74 2.76 0.98
C PHE A 111 11.42 3.51 0.82
N MET A 112 10.89 3.58 -0.40
CA MET A 112 9.57 4.11 -0.70
C MET A 112 8.81 3.14 -1.60
N ASN A 113 7.54 2.95 -1.30
CA ASN A 113 6.68 2.09 -2.09
C ASN A 113 5.46 2.88 -2.57
N VAL A 114 5.07 2.63 -3.83
CA VAL A 114 3.81 3.13 -4.40
C VAL A 114 2.79 2.00 -4.38
N TYR A 115 1.57 2.30 -3.93
CA TYR A 115 0.46 1.37 -3.92
C TYR A 115 -0.68 1.94 -4.75
N LEU A 116 -1.17 1.13 -5.68
CA LEU A 116 -2.37 1.42 -6.48
C LEU A 116 -3.51 0.54 -5.99
N PRO A 117 -4.65 1.11 -5.56
CA PRO A 117 -5.82 0.31 -5.18
C PRO A 117 -6.21 -0.62 -6.31
N ARG A 118 -6.52 -1.88 -6.01
CA ARG A 118 -7.13 -2.78 -6.98
C ARG A 118 -8.59 -2.37 -7.17
N ASN A 119 -9.10 -2.52 -8.40
CA ASN A 119 -10.50 -2.24 -8.70
C ASN A 119 -11.48 -3.22 -8.02
N ALA A 120 -11.00 -4.37 -7.54
CA ALA A 120 -11.81 -5.33 -6.79
C ALA A 120 -11.98 -4.85 -5.34
N GLU A 121 -13.17 -5.10 -4.77
CA GLU A 121 -13.43 -4.78 -3.37
C GLU A 121 -12.42 -5.49 -2.45
N CYS A 122 -11.77 -4.70 -1.58
CA CYS A 122 -10.87 -5.22 -0.57
C CYS A 122 -11.68 -5.93 0.52
N THR A 123 -11.45 -7.22 0.73
CA THR A 123 -12.17 -8.01 1.75
C THR A 123 -11.72 -7.71 3.18
N VAL A 124 -10.69 -6.89 3.36
CA VAL A 124 -10.17 -6.52 4.68
C VAL A 124 -10.91 -5.29 5.17
N PRO A 125 -11.55 -5.34 6.35
CA PRO A 125 -12.24 -4.19 6.90
C PRO A 125 -11.23 -3.08 7.24
N THR A 126 -11.44 -1.88 6.70
CA THR A 126 -10.60 -0.72 6.98
C THR A 126 -10.92 -0.07 8.34
N SER A 127 -12.03 -0.45 8.97
CA SER A 127 -12.49 0.06 10.27
C SER A 127 -11.61 -0.33 11.45
N GLU A 128 -10.77 -1.35 11.28
CA GLU A 128 -9.84 -1.82 12.32
C GLU A 128 -8.61 -0.91 12.47
N PHE A 129 -8.37 -0.03 11.49
CA PHE A 129 -7.22 0.87 11.49
C PHE A 129 -7.61 2.25 12.02
N ALA A 130 -6.85 2.73 13.00
CA ALA A 130 -7.05 4.06 13.56
C ALA A 130 -6.87 5.14 12.48
N PRO A 131 -7.77 6.13 12.39
CA PRO A 131 -7.68 7.19 11.39
C PRO A 131 -6.36 7.94 11.51
N LEU A 132 -5.85 8.40 10.37
CA LEU A 132 -4.67 9.26 10.31
C LEU A 132 -5.10 10.71 10.16
N GLN A 133 -4.45 11.60 10.91
CA GLN A 133 -4.58 13.03 10.65
C GLN A 133 -3.79 13.38 9.41
N THR A 134 -4.43 14.10 8.49
CA THR A 134 -3.80 14.58 7.26
C THR A 134 -3.71 16.09 7.26
N VAL A 135 -2.64 16.60 6.66
CA VAL A 135 -2.45 18.01 6.35
C VAL A 135 -2.33 18.19 4.85
N GLU A 136 -2.62 19.41 4.40
CA GLU A 136 -2.29 19.86 3.05
C GLU A 136 -0.79 19.72 2.79
N GLN A 137 -0.44 19.45 1.54
CA GLN A 137 0.96 19.25 1.19
C GLN A 137 1.81 20.50 1.48
N THR A 138 3.05 20.27 1.88
CA THR A 138 4.04 21.33 2.05
C THR A 138 5.03 21.35 0.89
N ASP A 139 5.65 22.51 0.63
CA ASP A 139 6.71 22.67 -0.37
C ASP A 139 7.89 21.70 -0.18
N SER A 140 8.03 21.14 1.03
CA SER A 140 9.07 20.15 1.36
C SER A 140 8.96 18.88 0.52
N VAL A 141 7.74 18.43 0.21
CA VAL A 141 7.47 17.24 -0.61
C VAL A 141 7.92 17.49 -2.05
N LEU A 142 7.60 18.65 -2.60
CA LEU A 142 8.00 19.05 -3.95
C LEU A 142 9.52 19.14 -4.07
N LYS A 143 10.18 19.77 -3.10
CA LYS A 143 11.65 19.88 -3.06
C LYS A 143 12.32 18.51 -3.02
N ARG A 144 11.78 17.56 -2.24
CA ARG A 144 12.28 16.17 -2.19
C ARG A 144 12.17 15.48 -3.55
N LYS A 145 10.99 15.53 -4.17
CA LYS A 145 10.75 14.88 -5.47
C LYS A 145 11.68 15.43 -6.54
N GLU A 146 11.84 16.75 -6.58
CA GLU A 146 12.75 17.41 -7.51
C GLU A 146 14.22 16.99 -7.30
N LYS A 147 14.66 16.87 -6.03
CA LYS A 147 16.00 16.33 -5.72
C LYS A 147 16.21 14.94 -6.31
N TYR A 148 15.28 14.01 -6.12
CA TYR A 148 15.42 12.64 -6.64
C TYR A 148 15.38 12.59 -8.17
N ARG A 149 14.55 13.41 -8.81
CA ARG A 149 14.56 13.56 -10.27
C ARG A 149 15.92 13.99 -10.78
N ILE A 150 16.50 15.04 -10.18
CA ILE A 150 17.84 15.52 -10.54
C ILE A 150 18.87 14.40 -10.38
N LEU A 151 18.87 13.70 -9.24
CA LEU A 151 19.83 12.61 -8.96
C LEU A 151 19.75 11.47 -9.99
N GLN A 152 18.56 11.13 -10.48
CA GLN A 152 18.40 10.10 -11.51
C GLN A 152 18.82 10.54 -12.91
N THR A 153 18.65 11.83 -13.23
CA THR A 153 19.09 12.38 -14.53
C THR A 153 20.60 12.55 -14.61
N ARG A 154 21.30 12.57 -13.47
CA ARG A 154 22.76 12.72 -13.45
C ARG A 154 23.42 11.43 -13.94
N PRO A 155 24.35 11.52 -14.91
CA PRO A 155 25.16 10.37 -15.30
C PRO A 155 25.96 9.91 -14.08
N ASN A 156 25.80 8.64 -13.71
CA ASN A 156 26.58 8.05 -12.64
C ASN A 156 27.98 7.72 -13.19
N LEU A 157 28.98 8.52 -12.77
CA LEU A 157 30.41 8.35 -13.12
C LEU A 157 31.01 7.02 -12.64
N PHE A 158 30.29 6.21 -11.86
CA PHE A 158 30.71 4.87 -11.47
C PHE A 158 29.97 3.76 -12.21
N ASN A 159 29.09 4.11 -13.15
CA ASN A 159 28.29 3.16 -13.95
C ASN A 159 28.85 3.04 -15.39
N PHE A 160 30.18 3.00 -15.51
CA PHE A 160 30.86 2.69 -16.77
C PHE A 160 30.86 1.16 -16.97
N GLY A 161 30.18 0.67 -18.01
CA GLY A 161 30.22 -0.75 -18.40
C GLY A 161 28.88 -1.49 -18.38
N LYS A 162 27.84 -0.94 -19.00
CA LYS A 162 26.74 -1.74 -19.54
C LYS A 162 26.89 -1.85 -21.04
#